data_AF-A0A964NCM4-F1
#
_entry.id   AF-A0A964NCM4-F1
#
_cell.length_a   1.000
_cell.length_b   1.000
_cell.length_c   1.000
_cell.angle_alpha   90.00
_cell.angle_beta   90.00
_cell.angle_gamma   90.00
#
_symmetry.space_group_name_H-M   'P 1'
#
loop_
_entity.id
_entity.type
_entity.pdbx_description
1 polymer ?
#
loop_
_entity_poly.entity_id
_entity_poly.type
_entity_poly.pdbx_seq_one_letter_code
_entity_poly.pdbx_strand_id
1 'polypeptide(L)' 'MRQVLGSSERRACSVIGQHRSTQRKALKDDGDERRLTADVVDLAKQYGRYGYRRIHRMLGRGWNISLSVVERI' A
#
# COMPACT_ATOMS: atom_id res chain seq x y z
N MET A 1 -5.27 12.43 8.28
CA MET A 1 -5.46 13.60 9.18
C MET A 1 -6.93 13.73 9.55
N ARG A 2 -7.29 13.68 10.84
CA ARG A 2 -8.66 13.96 11.29
C ARG A 2 -8.74 15.45 11.58
N GLN A 3 -9.44 16.21 10.75
CA GLN A 3 -9.74 17.61 11.03
C GLN A 3 -10.90 17.68 12.04
N VAL A 4 -10.78 18.54 13.05
CA VAL A 4 -11.89 18.86 13.95
C VAL A 4 -12.82 19.80 13.20
N LEU A 5 -13.83 19.23 12.53
CA LEU A 5 -14.91 20.00 11.94
C LEU A 5 -15.89 20.37 13.06
N GLY A 6 -16.48 21.57 13.01
CA GLY A 6 -17.56 21.99 13.93
C GLY A 6 -18.85 21.17 13.81
N SER A 7 -18.83 20.09 13.03
CA SER A 7 -19.93 19.16 12.80
C SER A 7 -19.48 17.72 13.06
N SER A 8 -20.41 16.87 13.50
CA SER A 8 -20.09 15.47 13.74
C SER A 8 -19.77 14.75 12.43
N GLU A 9 -18.81 13.81 12.46
CA GLU A 9 -18.41 12.98 11.31
C GLU A 9 -19.63 12.35 10.61
N ARG A 10 -20.65 11.93 11.40
CA ARG A 10 -21.92 11.40 10.86
C ARG A 10 -22.68 12.43 10.03
N ARG A 11 -22.83 13.65 10.55
CA ARG A 11 -23.58 14.72 9.87
C ARG A 11 -22.84 15.14 8.60
N ALA A 12 -21.52 15.28 8.67
CA ALA A 12 -20.70 15.57 7.50
C ALA A 12 -20.82 14.49 6.42
N CYS A 13 -20.67 13.20 6.77
CA CYS A 13 -20.80 12.07 5.85
C CYS A 13 -22.21 11.96 5.24
N SER A 14 -23.27 12.22 6.03
CA SER A 14 -24.65 12.21 5.55
C SER A 14 -24.94 13.31 4.53
N VAL A 15 -24.34 14.50 4.69
CA VAL A 15 -24.55 15.63 3.78
C VAL A 15 -23.88 15.40 2.43
N ILE A 16 -22.67 14.83 2.43
CA ILE A 16 -21.92 14.54 1.20
C ILE A 16 -22.30 13.18 0.56
N GLY A 17 -23.23 12.43 1.16
CA GLY A 17 -23.66 11.12 0.67
C GLY A 17 -22.59 10.02 0.75
N GLN A 18 -21.48 10.25 1.45
CA GLN A 18 -20.39 9.28 1.58
C GLN A 18 -20.58 8.42 2.83
N HIS A 19 -20.42 7.10 2.69
CA HIS A 19 -20.47 6.22 3.86
C HIS A 19 -19.26 6.47 4.79
N ARG A 20 -19.51 6.55 6.10
CA ARG A 20 -18.49 6.80 7.13
C ARG A 20 -17.29 5.85 7.07
N SER A 21 -17.49 4.60 6.64
CA SER A 21 -16.38 3.64 6.54
C SER A 21 -15.40 4.00 5.44
N THR A 22 -15.88 4.64 4.36
CA THR A 22 -15.03 5.14 3.28
C THR A 22 -14.18 6.30 3.78
N GLN A 23 -14.77 7.24 4.52
CA GLN A 23 -14.05 8.38 5.09
C GLN A 23 -13.05 7.98 6.19
N ARG A 24 -13.33 6.89 6.91
CA ARG A 24 -12.42 6.32 7.93
C ARG A 24 -11.27 5.52 7.35
N LYS A 25 -11.41 5.03 6.11
CA LYS A 25 -10.34 4.30 5.45
C LYS A 25 -9.22 5.30 5.16
N ALA A 26 -8.07 5.11 5.79
CA ALA A 26 -6.89 5.89 5.46
C ALA A 26 -6.59 5.69 3.97
N LEU A 27 -6.35 6.80 3.27
CA LEU A 27 -5.75 6.75 1.95
C LEU A 27 -4.42 6.01 2.11
N LYS A 28 -4.27 4.91 1.40
CA LYS A 28 -3.02 4.14 1.39
C LYS A 28 -1.99 5.03 0.69
N ASP A 29 -0.84 5.23 1.32
CA ASP A 29 0.22 5.99 0.69
C ASP A 29 0.80 5.15 -0.46
N ASP A 30 0.59 5.61 -1.69
CA ASP A 30 1.12 4.97 -2.89
C ASP A 30 2.66 5.03 -2.95
N GLY A 31 3.30 5.87 -2.13
CA GLY A 31 4.75 6.03 -2.07
C GLY A 31 5.48 4.73 -1.72
N ASP A 32 4.98 4.01 -0.71
CA ASP A 32 5.59 2.74 -0.29
C ASP A 32 5.37 1.63 -1.34
N GLU A 33 4.23 1.66 -2.04
CA GLU A 33 3.96 0.71 -3.12
C GLU A 33 4.88 0.93 -4.33
N ARG A 34 5.11 2.20 -4.70
CA ARG A 34 6.06 2.55 -5.77
C ARG A 34 7.50 2.18 -5.43
N ARG A 35 7.92 2.39 -4.16
CA ARG A 35 9.24 1.98 -3.68
C ARG A 35 9.41 0.47 -3.75
N LEU A 36 8.39 -0.27 -3.31
CA LEU A 36 8.40 -1.73 -3.39
C LEU A 36 8.53 -2.22 -4.84
N THR A 37 7.77 -1.64 -5.78
CA THR A 37 7.88 -1.98 -7.20
C THR A 37 9.29 -1.71 -7.74
N ALA A 38 9.90 -0.58 -7.40
CA ALA A 38 11.27 -0.27 -7.82
C ALA A 38 12.27 -1.29 -7.28
N ASP A 39 12.22 -1.61 -5.99
CA ASP A 39 13.12 -2.59 -5.37
C ASP A 39 12.97 -3.99 -6.00
N VAL A 40 11.74 -4.42 -6.29
CA VAL A 40 11.48 -5.71 -6.97
C VAL A 40 12.09 -5.71 -8.36
N VAL A 41 11.89 -4.67 -9.15
CA VAL A 41 12.43 -4.54 -10.51
C VAL A 41 13.95 -4.51 -10.50
N ASP A 42 14.56 -3.79 -9.57
CA ASP A 42 16.02 -3.69 -9.46
C ASP A 42 16.64 -5.03 -9.05
N LEU A 43 16.03 -5.75 -8.11
CA LEU A 43 16.44 -7.11 -7.75
C LEU A 43 16.27 -8.10 -8.90
N ALA A 44 15.18 -8.00 -9.67
CA ALA A 44 14.95 -8.83 -10.84
C ALA A 44 15.99 -8.55 -11.94
N LYS A 45 16.36 -7.28 -12.17
CA LYS A 45 17.41 -6.90 -13.11
C LYS A 45 18.79 -7.40 -12.67
N GLN A 46 19.12 -7.25 -11.40
CA GLN A 46 20.42 -7.66 -10.85
C GLN A 46 20.56 -9.19 -10.77
N TYR A 47 19.46 -9.89 -10.49
CA TYR A 47 19.43 -11.34 -10.29
C TYR A 47 18.43 -12.02 -11.24
N GLY A 48 18.56 -11.79 -12.56
CA GLY A 48 17.57 -12.25 -13.56
C GLY A 48 17.26 -13.75 -13.64
N ARG A 49 18.06 -14.63 -13.02
CA ARG A 49 17.72 -16.07 -12.87
C ARG A 49 16.84 -16.37 -11.66
N TYR A 50 16.63 -15.41 -10.77
CA TYR A 50 15.90 -15.62 -9.54
C TYR A 50 14.41 -15.37 -9.79
N GLY A 51 13.59 -16.38 -9.50
CA GLY A 51 12.14 -16.23 -9.50
C GLY A 51 11.64 -15.39 -8.32
N TYR A 52 10.38 -14.95 -8.41
CA TYR A 52 9.74 -14.06 -7.43
C TYR A 52 9.83 -14.55 -5.98
N ARG A 53 9.85 -15.87 -5.74
CA ARG A 53 10.01 -16.44 -4.39
C ARG A 53 11.34 -16.09 -3.73
N ARG A 54 12.41 -16.03 -4.52
CA ARG A 54 13.74 -15.69 -4.02
C ARG A 54 13.88 -14.18 -3.84
N ILE A 55 13.30 -13.40 -4.74
CA ILE A 55 13.19 -11.94 -4.61
C ILE A 55 12.41 -11.57 -3.34
N HIS A 56 11.27 -12.23 -3.07
CA HIS A 56 10.48 -12.05 -1.84
C HIS A 56 11.31 -12.28 -0.56
N ARG A 57 12.12 -13.33 -0.53
CA ARG A 57 13.00 -13.61 0.62
C ARG A 57 14.09 -12.54 0.79
N MET A 58 14.55 -11.91 -0.29
CA MET A 58 15.52 -10.81 -0.22
C MET A 58 14.87 -9.52 0.30
N LEU A 59 13.63 -9.25 -0.12
CA LEU A 59 12.84 -8.12 0.36
C LEU A 59 12.47 -8.24 1.84
N GLY A 60 12.39 -9.46 2.39
CA GLY A 60 12.09 -9.71 3.81
C GLY A 60 13.05 -9.08 4.83
N ARG A 61 14.17 -8.47 4.39
CA ARG A 61 15.09 -7.70 5.24
C ARG A 61 14.63 -6.25 5.49
N GLY A 62 13.69 -5.74 4.70
CA GLY A 62 13.18 -4.36 4.81
C GLY A 62 11.68 -4.22 4.56
N TRP A 63 11.04 -5.23 3.99
CA TRP A 63 9.63 -5.23 3.61
C TRP A 63 8.88 -6.37 4.29
N ASN A 64 7.70 -6.07 4.85
CA ASN A 64 6.76 -7.07 5.36
C ASN A 64 5.60 -7.23 4.39
N ILE A 65 5.81 -8.02 3.34
CA ILE A 65 4.84 -8.25 2.27
C ILE A 65 4.60 -9.74 2.04
N SER A 66 3.45 -10.09 1.47
CA SER A 66 3.17 -11.45 1.04
C SER A 66 3.84 -11.78 -0.30
N LEU A 67 4.05 -13.08 -0.53
CA LEU A 67 4.52 -13.60 -1.82
C LEU A 67 3.64 -13.17 -3.00
N SER A 68 2.33 -13.12 -2.78
CA SER A 68 1.35 -12.73 -3.79
C SER A 68 1.48 -11.28 -4.26
N VAL A 69 2.12 -10.40 -3.47
CA VAL A 69 2.39 -9.02 -3.91
C VAL A 69 3.53 -9.00 -4.93
N VAL A 70 4.62 -9.72 -4.66
CA VAL A 70 5.77 -9.81 -5.58
C VAL A 70 5.40 -10.51 -6.88
N GLU A 71 4.53 -11.52 -6.81
CA GLU A 71 4.07 -12.26 -8.00
C GLU A 71 3.26 -11.39 -8.98
N ARG A 72 2.72 -10.25 -8.54
CA ARG A 72 1.90 -9.34 -9.36
C ARG A 72 2.67 -8.15 -9.94
N ILE A 73 3.95 -8.03 -9.61
CA ILE A 73 4.86 -6.97 -10.08
C ILE A 73 5.63 -7.49 -11.29
#